data_AF-A0A925CVF3-F1
#
_entry.id   AF-A0A925CVF3-F1
#
_cell.length_a   1.000
_cell.length_b   1.000
_cell.length_c   1.000
_cell.angle_alpha   90.00
_cell.angle_beta   90.00
_cell.angle_gamma   90.00
#
_symmetry.space_group_name_H-M   'P 1'
#
loop_
_entity.id
_entity.type
_entity.pdbx_description
1 polymer ?
#
loop_
_entity_poly.entity_id
_entity_poly.type
_entity_poly.pdbx_seq_one_letter_code
_entity_poly.pdbx_strand_id
1 'polypeptide(L)'
;MLQIALLWVLFAIITATVADRKGRVVRPWVLYALILGPIAFIHILVAAPDQRAVEAAALRVGDLRKCPACAELVKVEAVVCRFCRTSLPEYVTPARAADVAPIKSDDRAVGMQVLGVIAACIVVLLLLATRSTSASRSSDSYEVRVCIGRGVAYFKEIDSYPLLSDGRSADAVAGERCRRATSAF
;
A
#
# COMPACT_ATOMS: atom_id res chain seq x y z
N MET A 1 -5.11 0.23 17.25
CA MET A 1 -6.44 0.34 16.60
C MET A 1 -6.35 0.99 15.22
N LEU A 2 -6.01 2.28 15.10
CA LEU A 2 -5.96 2.98 13.79
C LEU A 2 -5.05 2.32 12.74
N GLN A 3 -3.87 1.82 13.13
CA GLN A 3 -2.94 1.17 12.19
C GLN A 3 -3.50 -0.13 11.57
N ILE A 4 -4.28 -0.88 12.34
CA ILE A 4 -4.89 -2.13 11.86
C ILE A 4 -6.01 -1.79 10.86
N ALA A 5 -6.79 -0.74 11.13
CA ALA A 5 -7.80 -0.24 10.21
C ALA A 5 -7.19 0.26 8.89
N LEU A 6 -6.06 0.98 8.94
CA LEU A 6 -5.35 1.43 7.73
C LEU A 6 -4.83 0.25 6.90
N LEU A 7 -4.32 -0.79 7.55
CA LEU A 7 -3.85 -2.01 6.87
C LEU A 7 -5.01 -2.74 6.16
N TRP A 8 -6.17 -2.85 6.82
CA TRP A 8 -7.36 -3.45 6.22
C TRP A 8 -7.89 -2.66 5.02
N VAL A 9 -7.92 -1.32 5.11
CA VAL A 9 -8.31 -0.45 3.99
C VAL A 9 -7.33 -0.60 2.83
N LEU A 10 -6.03 -0.69 3.08
CA LEU A 10 -5.03 -0.94 2.04
C LEU A 10 -5.28 -2.26 1.31
N PHE A 11 -5.50 -3.36 2.05
CA PHE A 11 -5.84 -4.65 1.43
C PHE A 11 -7.14 -4.58 0.63
N ALA A 12 -8.16 -3.86 1.10
CA ALA A 12 -9.41 -3.68 0.37
C ALA A 12 -9.19 -2.97 -0.97
N ILE A 13 -8.38 -1.90 -1.00
CA ILE A 13 -8.04 -1.15 -2.22
C ILE A 13 -7.26 -2.04 -3.20
N ILE A 14 -6.23 -2.75 -2.71
CA ILE A 14 -5.43 -3.64 -3.56
C ILE A 14 -6.32 -4.74 -4.16
N THR A 15 -7.17 -5.37 -3.36
CA THR A 15 -8.07 -6.44 -3.84
C THR A 15 -9.05 -5.90 -4.89
N ALA A 16 -9.55 -4.67 -4.73
CA ALA A 16 -10.42 -4.01 -5.69
C ALA A 16 -9.76 -3.84 -7.07
N THR A 17 -8.53 -3.33 -7.08
CA THR A 17 -7.77 -3.09 -8.32
C THR A 17 -7.40 -4.38 -9.05
N VAL A 18 -7.06 -5.45 -8.31
CA VAL A 18 -6.77 -6.75 -8.91
C VAL A 18 -8.05 -7.41 -9.46
N ALA A 19 -9.19 -7.26 -8.77
CA ALA A 19 -10.46 -7.77 -9.24
C ALA A 19 -10.90 -7.11 -10.55
N ASP A 20 -10.73 -5.79 -10.66
CA ASP A 20 -11.04 -5.02 -11.85
C ASP A 20 -10.20 -5.48 -13.06
N ARG A 21 -8.88 -5.60 -12.89
CA ARG A 21 -7.96 -6.10 -13.94
C ARG A 21 -8.26 -7.53 -14.38
N LYS A 22 -8.86 -8.33 -13.51
CA LYS A 22 -9.25 -9.72 -13.80
C LYS A 22 -10.66 -9.82 -14.42
N GLY A 23 -11.29 -8.69 -14.75
CA GLY A 23 -12.63 -8.65 -15.34
C GLY A 23 -13.74 -9.06 -14.37
N ARG A 24 -13.50 -8.95 -13.06
CA ARG A 24 -14.46 -9.37 -12.01
C ARG A 24 -15.19 -8.16 -11.43
N VAL A 25 -16.42 -8.38 -10.99
CA VAL A 25 -17.25 -7.35 -10.33
C VAL A 25 -16.59 -6.86 -9.03
N VAL A 26 -16.13 -5.60 -9.00
CA VAL A 26 -15.30 -5.05 -7.91
C VAL A 26 -16.04 -5.00 -6.55
N ARG A 27 -17.32 -4.62 -6.55
CA ARG A 27 -18.12 -4.38 -5.32
C ARG A 27 -18.11 -5.54 -4.30
N PRO A 28 -18.39 -6.81 -4.66
CA PRO A 28 -18.30 -7.92 -3.73
C PRO A 28 -16.88 -8.19 -3.24
N TRP A 29 -15.85 -7.98 -4.07
CA TRP A 29 -14.45 -8.18 -3.68
C TRP A 29 -13.95 -7.13 -2.67
N VAL A 30 -14.43 -5.88 -2.77
CA VAL A 30 -14.17 -4.84 -1.77
C VAL A 30 -14.78 -5.21 -0.42
N LEU A 31 -16.04 -5.64 -0.39
CA LEU A 31 -16.70 -6.04 0.84
C LEU A 31 -16.03 -7.28 1.46
N TYR A 32 -15.66 -8.25 0.62
CA TYR A 32 -14.92 -9.44 1.03
C TYR A 32 -13.56 -9.09 1.66
N ALA A 33 -12.81 -8.17 1.05
CA ALA A 33 -11.54 -7.71 1.59
C ALA A 33 -11.67 -6.81 2.82
N LEU A 34 -12.76 -6.05 2.95
CA LEU A 34 -13.02 -5.25 4.13
C LEU A 34 -13.39 -6.11 5.35
N ILE A 35 -13.94 -7.32 5.17
CA ILE A 35 -14.34 -8.22 6.27
C ILE A 35 -13.23 -9.21 6.62
N LEU A 36 -12.52 -9.73 5.61
CA LEU A 36 -11.55 -10.83 5.76
C LEU A 36 -10.09 -10.39 5.55
N GLY A 37 -9.86 -9.13 5.19
CA GLY A 37 -8.54 -8.51 5.07
C GLY A 37 -7.58 -9.32 4.17
N PRO A 38 -6.45 -9.81 4.71
CA PRO A 38 -5.42 -10.48 3.91
C PRO A 38 -5.89 -11.79 3.25
N ILE A 39 -6.91 -12.46 3.79
CA ILE A 39 -7.44 -13.71 3.21
C ILE A 39 -8.06 -13.44 1.84
N ALA A 40 -8.79 -12.33 1.70
CA ALA A 40 -9.40 -11.93 0.43
C ALA A 40 -8.35 -11.60 -0.64
N PHE A 41 -7.24 -11.00 -0.22
CA PHE A 41 -6.11 -10.69 -1.10
C PHE A 41 -5.46 -11.96 -1.67
N ILE A 42 -5.23 -12.98 -0.84
CA ILE A 42 -4.69 -14.27 -1.31
C ILE A 42 -5.66 -14.92 -2.30
N HIS A 43 -6.96 -14.90 -2.02
CA HIS A 43 -7.98 -15.43 -2.91
C HIS A 43 -8.00 -14.74 -4.28
N ILE A 44 -7.89 -13.40 -4.34
CA ILE A 44 -7.89 -12.72 -5.64
C ILE A 44 -6.61 -12.96 -6.43
N LEU A 45 -5.47 -13.21 -5.77
CA LEU A 45 -4.22 -13.54 -6.45
C LEU A 45 -4.32 -14.90 -7.16
N VAL A 46 -4.84 -15.91 -6.48
CA VAL A 46 -5.00 -17.28 -7.01
C VAL A 46 -6.16 -17.38 -8.01
N ALA A 47 -7.20 -16.55 -7.86
CA ALA A 47 -8.34 -16.58 -8.76
C ALA A 47 -7.92 -16.28 -10.22
N ALA A 48 -8.25 -17.18 -11.15
CA ALA A 48 -8.01 -16.93 -12.57
C ALA A 48 -8.79 -15.69 -13.07
N PRO A 49 -8.30 -14.97 -14.08
CA PRO A 49 -9.08 -13.91 -14.74
C PRO A 49 -10.31 -14.49 -15.44
N ASP A 50 -11.39 -13.71 -15.50
CA ASP A 50 -12.58 -14.06 -16.30
C ASP A 50 -12.31 -13.71 -17.76
N GLN A 51 -11.75 -14.69 -18.50
CA GLN A 51 -11.42 -14.57 -19.92
C GLN A 51 -12.63 -14.08 -20.74
N ARG A 52 -13.85 -14.53 -20.45
CA ARG A 52 -15.05 -14.11 -21.19
C ARG A 52 -15.41 -12.65 -20.94
N ALA A 53 -15.28 -12.18 -19.70
CA ALA A 53 -15.51 -10.78 -19.37
C ALA A 53 -14.45 -9.86 -19.98
N VAL A 54 -13.18 -10.30 -19.98
CA VAL A 54 -12.06 -9.57 -20.59
C VAL A 54 -12.18 -9.52 -22.12
N GLU A 55 -12.51 -10.65 -22.76
CA GLU A 55 -12.76 -10.73 -24.20
C GLU A 55 -14.00 -9.93 -24.61
N ALA A 56 -15.10 -10.02 -23.84
CA ALA A 56 -16.31 -9.24 -24.10
C ALA A 56 -16.07 -7.73 -23.93
N ALA A 57 -15.20 -7.32 -23.00
CA ALA A 57 -14.77 -5.93 -22.89
C ALA A 57 -13.98 -5.51 -24.15
N ALA A 58 -13.03 -6.31 -24.62
CA ALA A 58 -12.27 -6.04 -25.85
C ALA A 58 -13.16 -5.99 -27.12
N LEU A 59 -14.20 -6.84 -27.20
CA LEU A 59 -15.19 -6.81 -28.28
C LEU A 59 -16.08 -5.55 -28.23
N ARG A 60 -16.42 -5.07 -27.03
CA ARG A 60 -17.29 -3.90 -26.81
C ARG A 60 -16.59 -2.56 -27.03
N VAL A 61 -15.27 -2.50 -26.87
CA VAL A 61 -14.46 -1.33 -27.23
C VAL A 61 -14.48 -1.09 -28.76
N GLY A 62 -14.92 -2.07 -29.55
CA GLY A 62 -15.10 -1.93 -31.00
C GLY A 62 -13.84 -2.21 -31.79
N ASP A 63 -12.80 -2.80 -31.17
CA ASP A 63 -11.54 -3.10 -31.84
C ASP A 63 -11.62 -4.37 -32.72
N LEU A 64 -12.64 -5.22 -32.50
CA LEU A 64 -12.75 -6.55 -33.11
C LEU A 64 -14.17 -6.82 -33.65
N ARG A 65 -14.24 -7.42 -34.85
CA ARG A 65 -15.45 -7.92 -35.52
C ARG A 65 -15.28 -9.40 -35.91
N LYS A 66 -16.40 -10.11 -36.08
CA LYS A 66 -16.37 -11.46 -36.67
C LYS A 66 -16.24 -11.39 -38.19
N CYS A 67 -15.38 -12.23 -38.75
CA CYS A 67 -15.29 -12.43 -40.20
C CYS A 67 -16.56 -13.14 -40.71
N PRO A 68 -17.24 -12.64 -41.76
CA PRO A 68 -18.44 -13.28 -42.32
C PRO A 68 -18.14 -14.60 -43.04
N ALA A 69 -16.89 -14.83 -43.47
CA ALA A 69 -16.52 -16.02 -44.23
C ALA A 69 -16.12 -17.21 -43.33
N CYS A 70 -15.45 -16.95 -42.20
CA CYS A 70 -14.89 -18.00 -41.34
C CYS A 70 -15.24 -17.86 -39.85
N ALA A 71 -16.09 -16.89 -39.49
CA ALA A 71 -16.55 -16.60 -38.13
C ALA A 71 -15.48 -16.22 -37.08
N GLU A 72 -14.21 -16.16 -37.46
CA GLU A 72 -13.09 -15.83 -36.58
C GLU A 72 -13.03 -14.33 -36.24
N LEU A 73 -12.46 -13.99 -35.08
CA LEU A 73 -12.33 -12.61 -34.59
C LEU A 73 -11.14 -11.89 -35.24
N VAL A 74 -11.44 -10.80 -35.95
CA VAL A 74 -10.48 -9.95 -36.67
C VAL A 74 -10.70 -8.49 -36.32
N LYS A 75 -9.67 -7.65 -36.51
CA LYS A 75 -9.80 -6.23 -36.22
C LYS A 75 -10.85 -5.56 -37.11
N VAL A 76 -11.52 -4.52 -36.60
CA VAL A 76 -12.53 -3.79 -37.37
C VAL A 76 -11.91 -3.15 -38.62
N GLU A 77 -10.70 -2.62 -38.51
CA GLU A 77 -9.93 -2.04 -39.62
C GLU A 77 -9.33 -3.07 -40.59
N ALA A 78 -9.48 -4.37 -40.34
CA ALA A 78 -8.92 -5.39 -41.22
C ALA A 78 -9.62 -5.37 -42.59
N VAL A 79 -8.86 -5.10 -43.65
CA VAL A 79 -9.30 -5.20 -45.05
C VAL A 79 -9.28 -6.67 -45.52
N VAL A 80 -8.38 -7.48 -44.96
CA VAL A 80 -8.23 -8.91 -45.28
C VAL A 80 -8.17 -9.72 -43.98
N CYS A 81 -8.92 -10.81 -43.90
CA CYS A 81 -8.93 -11.68 -42.73
C CYS A 81 -7.61 -12.45 -42.60
N ARG A 82 -6.94 -12.39 -41.43
CA ARG A 82 -5.66 -13.11 -41.20
C ARG A 82 -5.77 -14.64 -41.23
N PHE A 83 -6.99 -15.18 -41.09
CA PHE A 83 -7.23 -16.62 -40.96
C PHE A 83 -7.63 -17.25 -42.28
N CYS A 84 -8.72 -16.77 -42.90
CA CYS A 84 -9.20 -17.30 -44.18
C CYS A 84 -8.70 -16.52 -45.40
N ARG A 85 -8.01 -15.39 -45.21
CA ARG A 85 -7.49 -14.52 -46.28
C ARG A 85 -8.53 -13.93 -47.22
N THR A 86 -9.81 -14.00 -46.87
CA THR A 86 -10.90 -13.34 -47.60
C THR A 86 -10.88 -11.83 -47.37
N SER A 87 -11.13 -11.06 -48.43
CA SER A 87 -11.35 -9.61 -48.33
C SER A 87 -12.64 -9.32 -47.56
N LEU A 88 -12.56 -8.44 -46.58
CA LEU A 88 -13.67 -8.10 -45.71
C LEU A 88 -14.37 -6.84 -46.24
N PRO A 89 -15.71 -6.79 -46.24
CA PRO A 89 -16.43 -5.57 -46.59
C PRO A 89 -16.13 -4.46 -45.59
N GLU A 90 -16.34 -3.21 -46.00
CA GLU A 90 -16.23 -2.06 -45.11
C GLU A 90 -17.17 -2.27 -43.91
N TYR A 91 -16.63 -2.10 -42.70
CA TYR A 91 -17.41 -2.30 -41.49
C TYR A 91 -18.36 -1.12 -41.31
N VAL A 92 -19.65 -1.33 -41.56
CA VAL A 92 -20.68 -0.36 -41.18
C VAL A 92 -20.96 -0.57 -39.69
N THR A 93 -20.44 0.33 -38.85
CA THR A 93 -20.71 0.32 -37.41
C THR A 93 -22.22 0.37 -37.20
N PRO A 94 -22.87 -0.69 -36.66
CA PRO A 94 -24.30 -0.64 -36.48
C PRO A 94 -24.62 0.39 -35.39
N ALA A 95 -25.39 1.41 -35.75
CA ALA A 95 -25.79 2.51 -34.85
C ALA A 95 -26.47 2.05 -33.54
N ARG A 96 -26.91 0.79 -33.46
CA ARG A 96 -27.55 0.17 -32.27
C ARG A 96 -26.58 -0.44 -31.25
N ALA A 97 -25.27 -0.45 -31.49
CA ALA A 97 -24.31 -0.81 -30.44
C ALA A 97 -24.12 0.31 -29.38
N ALA A 98 -24.74 1.47 -29.59
CA ALA A 98 -24.67 2.62 -28.68
C ALA A 98 -25.52 2.48 -27.41
N ASP A 99 -26.48 1.53 -27.35
CA ASP A 99 -27.41 1.41 -26.20
C ASP A 99 -26.84 0.61 -25.02
N VAL A 100 -25.70 -0.07 -25.19
CA VAL A 100 -24.95 -0.61 -24.05
C VAL A 100 -24.03 0.49 -23.59
N ALA A 101 -24.50 1.29 -22.63
CA ALA A 101 -23.70 2.32 -22.00
C ALA A 101 -22.32 1.74 -21.63
N PRO A 102 -21.21 2.39 -22.03
CA PRO A 102 -19.89 1.95 -21.65
C PRO A 102 -19.85 1.87 -20.12
N ILE A 103 -19.39 0.73 -19.57
CA ILE A 103 -18.89 0.77 -18.20
C ILE A 103 -17.65 1.64 -18.29
N LYS A 104 -17.84 2.93 -18.05
CA LYS A 104 -16.79 3.92 -17.91
C LYS A 104 -15.98 3.46 -16.70
N SER A 105 -14.94 2.65 -16.93
CA SER A 105 -13.82 2.59 -16.01
C SER A 105 -13.32 4.04 -15.97
N ASP A 106 -13.62 4.73 -14.88
CA ASP A 106 -13.25 6.12 -14.74
C ASP A 106 -11.73 6.16 -14.54
N ASP A 107 -10.98 6.13 -15.64
CA ASP A 107 -9.51 6.04 -15.66
C ASP A 107 -8.85 7.24 -14.95
N ARG A 108 -9.61 8.33 -14.76
CA ARG A 108 -9.22 9.51 -13.96
C ARG A 108 -9.25 9.24 -12.46
N ALA A 109 -10.13 8.37 -12.00
CA ALA A 109 -10.17 7.92 -10.61
C ALA A 109 -8.94 7.03 -10.29
N VAL A 110 -8.45 6.26 -11.24
CA VAL A 110 -7.27 5.38 -11.07
C VAL A 110 -6.00 6.20 -10.79
N GLY A 111 -5.77 7.30 -11.51
CA GLY A 111 -4.62 8.18 -11.28
C GLY A 111 -4.64 8.85 -9.89
N MET A 112 -5.81 9.34 -9.46
CA MET A 112 -5.99 9.96 -8.15
C MET A 112 -5.94 8.93 -7.00
N GLN A 113 -6.39 7.69 -7.25
CA GLN A 113 -6.28 6.58 -6.30
C GLN A 113 -4.83 6.11 -6.12
N VAL A 114 -4.04 6.03 -7.19
CA VAL A 114 -2.61 5.68 -7.09
C VAL A 114 -1.84 6.76 -6.33
N LEU A 115 -2.08 8.05 -6.63
CA LEU A 115 -1.45 9.16 -5.91
C LEU A 115 -1.87 9.19 -4.44
N GLY A 116 -3.15 8.92 -4.15
CA GLY A 116 -3.68 8.82 -2.79
C GLY A 116 -3.09 7.66 -1.99
N VAL A 117 -2.89 6.49 -2.61
CA VAL A 117 -2.23 5.33 -1.98
C VAL A 117 -0.76 5.64 -1.70
N ILE A 118 -0.03 6.27 -2.63
CA ILE A 118 1.36 6.68 -2.41
C ILE A 118 1.45 7.69 -1.26
N ALA A 119 0.60 8.71 -1.24
CA ALA A 119 0.54 9.69 -0.16
C ALA A 119 0.21 9.05 1.20
N ALA A 120 -0.77 8.15 1.24
CA ALA A 120 -1.14 7.42 2.45
C ALA A 120 0.00 6.51 2.96
N CYS A 121 0.68 5.79 2.06
CA CYS A 121 1.84 4.98 2.39
C CYS A 121 3.00 5.83 2.93
N ILE A 122 3.28 6.99 2.33
CA ILE A 122 4.29 7.93 2.82
C ILE A 122 3.91 8.44 4.21
N VAL A 123 2.66 8.86 4.42
CA VAL A 123 2.18 9.31 5.74
C VAL A 123 2.32 8.20 6.78
N VAL A 124 1.96 6.95 6.45
CA VAL A 124 2.12 5.81 7.36
C VAL A 124 3.59 5.54 7.67
N LEU A 125 4.47 5.57 6.67
CA LEU A 125 5.92 5.42 6.87
C LEU A 125 6.49 6.53 7.75
N LEU A 126 6.06 7.78 7.54
CA LEU A 126 6.45 8.91 8.39
C LEU A 126 5.92 8.74 9.82
N LEU A 127 4.68 8.32 10.01
CA LEU A 127 4.12 8.04 11.34
C LEU A 127 4.83 6.87 12.04
N LEU A 128 5.19 5.81 11.31
CA LEU A 128 6.01 4.71 11.84
C LEU A 128 7.42 5.19 12.20
N ALA A 129 8.03 6.05 11.38
CA ALA A 129 9.33 6.66 11.65
C ALA A 129 9.30 7.59 12.88
N THR A 130 8.19 8.31 13.13
CA THR A 130 8.00 9.11 14.35
C THR A 130 7.83 8.23 15.60
N ARG A 131 7.24 7.04 15.46
CA ARG A 131 7.11 6.09 16.57
C ARG A 131 8.42 5.39 16.90
N SER A 132 9.21 5.01 15.89
CA SER A 132 10.53 4.43 16.12
C SER A 132 11.50 5.43 16.76
N THR A 133 11.44 6.71 16.40
CA THR A 133 12.21 7.77 17.08
C THR A 133 11.74 8.01 18.52
N SER A 134 10.46 7.87 18.83
CA SER A 134 9.98 7.96 20.22
C SER A 134 10.46 6.79 21.10
N ALA A 135 10.52 5.58 20.53
CA ALA A 135 10.99 4.38 21.22
C ALA A 135 12.50 4.40 21.49
N SER A 136 13.31 4.88 20.54
CA SER A 136 14.76 5.01 20.76
C SER A 136 15.08 6.10 21.78
N ARG A 137 14.39 7.25 21.73
CA ARG A 137 14.63 8.38 22.65
C ARG A 137 14.27 8.04 24.11
N SER A 138 13.24 7.22 24.34
CA SER A 138 12.89 6.78 25.70
C SER A 138 13.90 5.80 26.30
N SER A 139 14.45 4.88 25.49
CA SER A 139 15.45 3.90 25.95
C SER A 139 16.74 4.59 26.40
N ASP A 140 17.26 5.50 25.58
CA ASP A 140 18.49 6.24 25.85
C ASP A 140 18.38 7.10 27.13
N SER A 141 17.23 7.78 27.30
CA SER A 141 16.96 8.59 28.49
C SER A 141 16.84 7.74 29.77
N TYR A 142 16.34 6.51 29.68
CA TYR A 142 16.20 5.60 30.82
C TYR A 142 17.56 5.09 31.29
N GLU A 143 18.43 4.63 30.37
CA GLU A 143 19.77 4.15 30.71
C GLU A 143 20.61 5.23 31.39
N VAL A 144 20.56 6.47 30.88
CA VAL A 144 21.25 7.61 31.50
C VAL A 144 20.76 7.86 32.92
N ARG A 145 19.44 7.78 33.17
CA ARG A 145 18.87 7.97 34.52
C ARG A 145 19.30 6.87 35.49
N VAL A 146 19.34 5.62 35.04
CA VAL A 146 19.79 4.49 35.85
C VAL A 146 21.27 4.64 36.21
N CYS A 147 22.11 5.03 35.24
CA CYS A 147 23.53 5.33 35.47
C CYS A 147 23.71 6.45 36.51
N ILE A 148 22.95 7.55 36.41
CA ILE A 148 23.02 8.64 37.38
C ILE A 148 22.68 8.15 38.78
N GLY A 149 21.65 7.30 38.91
CA GLY A 149 21.28 6.70 40.19
C GLY A 149 22.42 5.90 40.84
N ARG A 150 23.15 5.11 40.04
CA ARG A 150 24.35 4.38 40.50
C ARG A 150 25.48 5.33 40.90
N GLY A 151 25.75 6.36 40.10
CA GLY A 151 26.78 7.34 40.40
C GLY A 151 26.51 8.13 41.68
N VAL A 152 25.26 8.54 41.92
CA VAL A 152 24.86 9.20 43.17
C VAL A 152 25.00 8.27 44.37
N ALA A 153 24.66 6.98 44.23
CA ALA A 153 24.89 5.99 45.29
C ALA A 153 26.38 5.85 45.63
N TYR A 154 27.24 5.74 44.61
CA TYR A 154 28.69 5.70 44.79
C TYR A 154 29.22 6.94 45.55
N PHE A 155 28.77 8.14 45.18
CA PHE A 155 29.20 9.37 45.87
C PHE A 155 28.73 9.45 47.34
N LYS A 156 27.59 8.84 47.68
CA LYS A 156 27.13 8.73 49.06
C LYS A 156 27.97 7.74 49.88
N GLU A 157 28.42 6.64 49.28
CA GLU A 157 29.25 5.63 49.96
C GLU A 157 30.64 6.17 50.33
N ILE A 158 31.20 7.08 49.54
CA ILE A 158 32.50 7.71 49.79
C ILE A 158 32.39 9.05 50.55
N ASP A 159 31.24 9.33 51.19
CA ASP A 159 30.95 10.57 51.92
C ASP A 159 31.24 11.88 51.12
N SER A 160 31.12 11.82 49.79
CA SER A 160 31.43 12.93 48.86
C SER A 160 30.16 13.54 48.23
N TYR A 161 29.02 13.39 48.90
CA TYR A 161 27.71 13.93 48.50
C TYR A 161 27.23 14.95 49.55
N PRO A 162 26.66 16.12 49.18
CA PRO A 162 26.19 16.52 47.84
C PRO A 162 27.21 17.27 46.98
N LEU A 163 28.28 17.79 47.57
CA LEU A 163 29.31 18.59 46.89
C LEU A 163 30.66 17.87 46.92
N LEU A 164 31.33 17.82 45.77
CA LEU A 164 32.68 17.30 45.64
C LEU A 164 33.70 18.31 46.18
N SER A 165 34.95 17.85 46.37
CA SER A 165 36.08 18.68 46.80
C SER A 165 36.41 19.85 45.87
N ASP A 166 35.98 19.78 44.61
CA ASP A 166 36.11 20.85 43.62
C ASP A 166 34.93 21.84 43.62
N GLY A 167 33.99 21.70 44.55
CA GLY A 167 32.81 22.56 44.69
C GLY A 167 31.68 22.26 43.70
N ARG A 168 31.79 21.20 42.88
CA ARG A 168 30.70 20.80 41.97
C ARG A 168 29.74 19.84 42.66
N SER A 169 28.47 19.86 42.26
CA SER A 169 27.48 18.91 42.77
C SER A 169 27.72 17.50 42.22
N ALA A 170 27.66 16.49 43.07
CA ALA A 170 27.77 15.08 42.70
C ALA A 170 26.77 14.67 41.62
N ASP A 171 25.53 15.19 41.69
CA ASP A 171 24.48 14.91 40.71
C ASP A 171 24.83 15.43 39.30
N ALA A 172 25.38 16.64 39.21
CA ALA A 172 25.79 17.22 37.93
C ALA A 172 26.97 16.46 37.31
N VAL A 173 27.95 16.06 38.14
CA VAL A 173 29.12 15.29 37.68
C VAL A 173 28.70 13.89 37.24
N ALA A 174 27.81 13.22 37.98
CA ALA A 174 27.24 11.94 37.60
C ALA A 174 26.47 12.06 36.27
N GLY A 175 25.64 13.09 36.13
CA GLY A 175 24.90 13.37 34.90
C GLY A 175 25.80 13.62 33.69
N GLU A 176 26.89 14.36 33.86
CA GLU A 176 27.83 14.64 32.76
C GLU A 176 28.54 13.37 32.29
N ARG A 177 28.99 12.51 33.22
CA ARG A 177 29.64 11.23 32.89
C ARG A 177 28.66 10.25 32.23
N CYS A 178 27.47 10.10 32.80
CA CYS A 178 26.44 9.18 32.30
C CYS A 178 25.88 9.58 30.93
N ARG A 179 25.89 10.86 30.57
CA ARG A 179 25.57 11.33 29.21
C ARG A 179 26.66 10.99 28.19
N ARG A 180 27.91 10.78 28.62
CA ARG A 180 29.02 10.35 27.75
C ARG A 180 29.11 8.83 27.64
N ALA A 181 28.85 8.12 28.74
CA ALA A 181 28.79 6.65 28.79
C ALA A 181 27.85 6.18 29.92
N THR A 182 26.82 5.40 29.59
CA THR A 182 25.85 4.86 30.56
C THR A 182 26.44 3.80 31.50
N SER A 183 27.70 3.41 31.28
CA SER A 183 28.48 2.48 32.12
C SER A 183 29.57 3.18 32.96
N ALA A 184 29.50 4.50 33.14
CA ALA A 184 30.54 5.26 33.85
C ALA A 184 30.59 5.00 35.37
N PHE A 185 29.54 4.40 35.94
CA PHE A 185 29.38 4.00 37.34
C PHE A 185 28.68 2.64 37.41
#